data_AF-A0A6G8S3Y2-F1
#
_entry.id   AF-A0A6G8S3Y2-F1
#
_cell.length_a   1.000
_cell.length_b   1.000
_cell.length_c   1.000
_cell.angle_alpha   90.00
_cell.angle_beta   90.00
_cell.angle_gamma   90.00
#
_symmetry.space_group_name_H-M   'P 1'
#
loop_
_entity.id
_entity.type
_entity.pdbx_description
1 polymer ?
#
loop_
_entity_poly.entity_id
_entity_poly.type
_entity_poly.pdbx_seq_one_letter_code
_entity_poly.pdbx_strand_id
1 'polypeptide(L)'
;MYDVDLKWVLPDKGGKLFQPQTGEYFCTTVLIDLNKGKSTWSIKLIFSEEQPLKAKLQFLFDTYPKSLIDVGDTIKLFEGPNVVGYALIKNIE
;
A
#
# COMPACT_ATOMS: atom_id res chain seq x y z
N MET A 1 5.98 6.77 -9.14
CA MET A 1 5.07 5.64 -8.80
C MET A 1 5.93 4.59 -8.08
N TYR A 2 5.37 3.57 -7.46
CA TYR A 2 6.20 2.58 -6.75
C TYR A 2 5.87 1.16 -7.19
N ASP A 3 6.89 0.38 -7.53
CA ASP A 3 6.73 -1.07 -7.68
C ASP A 3 6.75 -1.70 -6.29
N VAL A 4 5.77 -2.54 -5.99
CA VAL A 4 5.63 -3.14 -4.66
C VAL A 4 5.41 -4.65 -4.69
N ASP A 5 6.02 -5.35 -3.73
CA ASP A 5 5.67 -6.73 -3.39
C ASP A 5 4.62 -6.71 -2.26
N LEU A 6 3.57 -7.51 -2.40
CA LEU A 6 2.41 -7.50 -1.50
C LEU A 6 2.38 -8.72 -0.58
N LYS A 7 1.95 -8.49 0.65
CA LYS A 7 1.60 -9.54 1.60
C LYS A 7 0.28 -9.23 2.28
N TRP A 8 -0.73 -10.05 2.02
CA TRP A 8 -2.04 -9.92 2.63
C TRP A 8 -2.10 -10.51 4.03
N VAL A 9 -2.87 -9.87 4.91
CA VAL A 9 -3.21 -10.45 6.21
C VAL A 9 -4.19 -11.60 5.98
N LEU A 10 -4.05 -12.67 6.76
CA LEU A 10 -4.96 -13.82 6.68
C LEU A 10 -6.34 -13.45 7.26
N PRO A 11 -7.43 -14.07 6.77
CA PRO A 11 -8.79 -13.75 7.23
C PRO A 11 -8.99 -13.91 8.75
N ASP A 12 -8.36 -14.93 9.34
CA ASP A 12 -8.40 -15.22 10.79
C ASP A 12 -7.65 -14.18 11.65
N LYS A 13 -6.90 -13.28 11.02
CA LYS A 13 -6.17 -12.17 11.65
C LYS A 13 -6.71 -10.81 11.24
N GLY A 14 -7.95 -10.76 10.73
CA GLY A 14 -8.62 -9.52 10.31
C GLY A 14 -8.35 -9.12 8.86
N GLY A 15 -7.73 -9.99 8.07
CA GLY A 15 -7.54 -9.81 6.64
C GLY A 15 -8.79 -10.10 5.82
N LYS A 16 -8.69 -9.93 4.50
CA LYS A 16 -9.81 -10.16 3.58
C LYS A 16 -9.93 -11.63 3.20
N LEU A 17 -11.18 -12.12 3.10
CA LEU A 17 -11.49 -13.46 2.59
C LEU A 17 -11.08 -13.61 1.12
N PHE A 18 -11.30 -12.57 0.32
CA PHE A 18 -10.90 -12.48 -1.08
C PHE A 18 -9.90 -11.35 -1.25
N GLN A 19 -8.69 -11.70 -1.68
CA GLN A 19 -7.61 -10.75 -1.92
C GLN A 19 -7.71 -10.27 -3.37
N PRO A 20 -7.52 -8.97 -3.64
CA PRO A 20 -7.44 -8.48 -5.02
C PRO A 20 -6.20 -9.07 -5.71
N GLN A 21 -6.39 -9.53 -6.94
CA GLN A 21 -5.34 -10.17 -7.75
C GLN A 21 -5.21 -9.54 -9.14
N THR A 22 -6.23 -8.80 -9.60
CA THR A 22 -6.29 -8.14 -10.91
C THR A 22 -6.96 -6.77 -10.78
N GLY A 23 -6.72 -5.89 -11.76
CA GLY A 23 -7.36 -4.58 -11.83
C GLY A 23 -6.81 -3.55 -10.84
N GLU A 24 -7.68 -2.69 -10.32
CA GLU A 24 -7.34 -1.62 -9.38
C GLU A 24 -7.95 -1.89 -7.99
N TYR A 25 -7.18 -1.58 -6.95
CA TYR A 25 -7.63 -1.67 -5.56
C TYR A 25 -7.29 -0.40 -4.79
N PHE A 26 -8.27 0.13 -4.05
CA PHE A 26 -8.14 1.39 -3.32
C PHE A 26 -8.12 1.12 -1.82
N CYS A 27 -7.15 1.70 -1.14
CA CYS A 27 -7.03 1.61 0.31
C CYS A 27 -6.29 2.84 0.86
N THR A 28 -6.03 2.86 2.17
CA THR A 28 -5.24 3.93 2.78
C THR A 28 -3.95 3.40 3.38
N THR A 29 -3.00 4.32 3.58
CA THR A 29 -1.79 4.08 4.37
C THR A 29 -1.56 5.22 5.34
N VAL A 30 -0.73 4.99 6.35
CA VAL A 30 -0.34 6.02 7.32
C VAL A 30 1.14 6.29 7.18
N LEU A 31 1.49 7.55 6.90
CA LEU A 31 2.86 8.02 6.88
C LEU A 31 3.16 8.76 8.18
N ILE A 32 4.38 8.59 8.70
CA ILE A 32 4.83 9.17 9.96
C ILE A 32 5.95 10.16 9.66
N ASP A 33 5.65 11.45 9.85
CA ASP A 33 6.63 12.53 9.80
C ASP A 33 7.00 12.90 11.25
N LEU A 34 8.29 12.93 11.59
CA LEU A 34 8.74 13.27 12.94
C LEU A 34 8.35 14.70 13.36
N ASN A 35 8.19 15.61 12.41
CA ASN A 35 7.86 17.02 12.66
C ASN A 35 6.36 17.30 12.54
N LYS A 36 5.66 16.61 11.63
CA LYS A 36 4.23 16.86 11.33
C LYS A 36 3.28 15.82 11.92
N GLY A 37 3.81 14.75 12.52
CA GLY A 37 3.03 13.66 13.09
C GLY A 37 2.54 12.65 12.06
N LYS A 38 1.44 11.97 12.38
CA LYS A 38 0.85 10.91 11.54
C LYS A 38 -0.15 11.51 10.56
N SER A 39 -0.09 11.07 9.30
CA SER A 39 -1.04 11.45 8.25
C SER A 39 -1.53 10.23 7.49
N THR A 40 -2.81 10.23 7.14
CA THR A 40 -3.44 9.13 6.37
C THR A 40 -3.58 9.55 4.92
N TRP A 41 -3.22 8.65 4.00
CA TRP A 41 -3.20 8.90 2.57
C TRP A 41 -3.95 7.82 1.81
N SER A 42 -4.74 8.23 0.82
CA SER A 42 -5.40 7.31 -0.11
C SER A 42 -4.42 6.86 -1.19
N ILE A 43 -4.35 5.55 -1.39
CA ILE A 43 -3.48 4.90 -2.35
C ILE A 43 -4.29 3.95 -3.24
N LYS A 44 -3.79 3.76 -4.45
CA LYS A 44 -4.28 2.82 -5.44
C LYS A 44 -3.18 1.79 -5.75
N LEU A 45 -3.53 0.52 -5.70
CA LEU A 45 -2.73 -0.58 -6.20
C LEU A 45 -3.26 -0.99 -7.58
N ILE A 46 -2.37 -1.14 -8.54
CA ILE A 46 -2.67 -1.56 -9.91
C ILE A 46 -1.97 -2.90 -10.13
N PHE A 47 -2.74 -3.97 -10.29
CA PHE A 47 -2.24 -5.34 -10.42
C PHE A 47 -2.01 -5.70 -11.88
N SER A 48 -0.98 -6.51 -12.13
CA SER A 48 -0.83 -7.25 -13.38
C SER A 48 -1.35 -8.68 -13.21
N GLU A 49 -2.07 -9.20 -14.19
CA GLU A 49 -2.66 -10.55 -14.16
C GLU A 49 -1.62 -11.67 -13.94
N GLU A 50 -0.37 -11.44 -14.35
CA GLU A 50 0.69 -12.44 -14.29
C GLU A 50 1.30 -12.61 -12.89
N GLN A 51 1.18 -11.61 -12.02
CA GLN A 51 1.90 -11.56 -10.72
C GLN A 51 0.98 -11.02 -9.62
N PRO A 52 0.12 -11.88 -9.01
CA PRO A 52 -0.94 -11.44 -8.09
C PRO A 52 -0.43 -10.86 -6.75
N LEU A 53 0.85 -11.04 -6.45
CA LEU A 53 1.51 -10.48 -5.27
C LEU A 53 2.42 -9.30 -5.61
N LYS A 54 2.31 -8.75 -6.83
CA LYS A 54 2.99 -7.52 -7.22
C LYS A 54 1.99 -6.51 -7.76
N ALA A 55 2.27 -5.24 -7.50
CA ALA A 55 1.44 -4.17 -8.00
C ALA A 55 2.28 -2.90 -8.21
N LYS A 56 1.70 -1.96 -8.95
CA LYS A 56 2.11 -0.56 -8.91
C LYS A 56 1.30 0.17 -7.86
N LEU A 57 1.97 0.87 -6.96
CA LEU A 57 1.35 1.71 -5.96
C LEU A 57 1.41 3.17 -6.40
N GLN A 58 0.26 3.83 -6.33
CA GLN A 58 0.08 5.24 -6.63
C GLN A 58 -0.66 5.94 -5.49
N PHE A 59 -0.12 7.06 -5.01
CA PHE A 59 -0.87 7.97 -4.14
C PHE A 59 -1.89 8.75 -4.98
N LEU A 60 -3.11 8.90 -4.49
CA LEU A 60 -4.17 9.59 -5.24
C LEU A 60 -4.01 11.12 -5.30
N PHE A 61 -3.16 11.68 -4.44
CA PHE A 61 -2.87 13.11 -4.39
C PHE A 61 -1.37 13.33 -4.52
N ASP A 62 -0.93 14.24 -5.40
CA ASP A 62 0.49 14.50 -5.65
C ASP A 62 1.21 15.22 -4.49
N THR A 63 0.46 15.76 -3.54
CA THR A 63 0.97 16.52 -2.40
C THR A 63 1.46 15.65 -1.24
N TYR A 64 1.45 14.32 -1.40
CA TYR A 64 1.96 13.41 -0.39
C TYR A 64 3.47 13.61 -0.15
N PRO A 65 3.94 13.38 1.09
CA PRO A 65 5.35 13.60 1.44
C PRO A 65 6.22 12.48 0.88
N LYS A 66 6.57 12.56 -0.41
CA LYS A 66 7.40 11.59 -1.15
C LYS A 66 8.70 11.22 -0.43
N SER A 67 9.31 12.17 0.29
CA SER A 67 10.55 11.97 1.05
C SER A 67 10.42 11.02 2.25
N LEU A 68 9.21 10.55 2.58
CA LEU A 68 8.96 9.59 3.66
C LEU A 68 8.83 8.14 3.14
N ILE A 69 9.14 7.89 1.87
CA ILE A 69 8.99 6.59 1.25
C ILE A 69 10.27 6.28 0.48
N ASP A 70 11.00 5.28 0.97
CA ASP A 70 12.22 4.80 0.36
C ASP A 70 12.10 3.34 -0.10
N VAL A 71 13.01 2.92 -0.99
CA VAL A 71 13.14 1.52 -1.38
C VAL A 71 13.51 0.69 -0.15
N GLY A 72 12.80 -0.42 0.05
CA GLY A 72 12.93 -1.29 1.22
C GLY A 72 11.91 -1.00 2.32
N ASP A 73 11.21 0.12 2.26
CA ASP A 73 10.15 0.42 3.22
C ASP A 73 8.96 -0.54 3.07
N THR A 74 8.36 -0.90 4.20
CA THR A 74 7.11 -1.64 4.22
C THR A 74 5.99 -0.75 4.73
N ILE A 75 5.06 -0.42 3.84
CA ILE A 75 3.87 0.34 4.23
C ILE A 75 2.73 -0.61 4.59
N LYS A 76 1.89 -0.17 5.52
CA LYS A 76 0.66 -0.87 5.90
C LYS A 76 -0.49 -0.43 5.00
N LEU A 77 -1.30 -1.39 4.58
CA LEU A 77 -2.52 -1.17 3.80
C LEU A 77 -3.72 -1.28 4.73
N PHE A 78 -4.58 -0.25 4.74
CA PHE A 78 -5.73 -0.16 5.62
C PHE A 78 -7.05 -0.10 4.86
N GLU A 79 -8.05 -0.79 5.40
CA GLU A 79 -9.48 -0.57 5.09
C GLU A 79 -10.19 -0.18 6.40
N GLY A 80 -10.60 1.08 6.49
CA GLY A 80 -11.08 1.65 7.75
C GLY A 80 -10.01 1.54 8.85
N PRO A 81 -10.33 0.98 10.03
CA PRO A 81 -9.37 0.83 11.13
C PRO A 81 -8.45 -0.39 10.98
N ASN A 82 -8.71 -1.28 10.02
CA ASN A 82 -8.05 -2.59 9.96
C ASN A 82 -6.87 -2.61 9.01
N VAL A 83 -5.76 -3.24 9.42
CA VAL A 83 -4.65 -3.56 8.52
C VAL A 83 -5.02 -4.81 7.72
N VAL A 84 -5.14 -4.66 6.41
CA VAL A 84 -5.53 -5.75 5.50
C VAL A 84 -4.34 -6.35 4.74
N GLY A 85 -3.21 -5.63 4.71
CA GLY A 85 -2.01 -6.09 4.03
C GLY A 85 -0.82 -5.16 4.23
N TYR A 86 0.26 -5.52 3.56
CA TYR A 86 1.54 -4.81 3.57
C TYR A 86 2.07 -4.73 2.15
N ALA A 87 2.70 -3.61 1.82
CA ALA A 87 3.38 -3.42 0.54
C ALA A 87 4.85 -3.04 0.81
N LEU A 88 5.76 -3.84 0.29
CA LEU A 88 7.20 -3.59 0.33
C LEU A 88 7.59 -2.79 -0.92
N ILE A 89 8.16 -1.60 -0.75
CA ILE A 89 8.65 -0.77 -1.85
C ILE A 89 9.90 -1.40 -2.46
N LYS A 90 9.84 -1.77 -3.74
CA LYS A 90 10.94 -2.42 -4.48
C LYS A 90 11.71 -1.45 -5.37
N ASN A 91 11.00 -0.48 -5.94
CA ASN A 91 11.56 0.51 -6.83
C ASN A 91 10.71 1.80 -6.80
N ILE A 92 11.35 2.93 -7.10
CA ILE A 92 10.70 4.24 -7.24
C ILE A 92 10.81 4.63 -8.72
N GLU A 93 9.67 4.81 -9.38
CA GLU A 93 9.55 5.39 -10.72
C GLU A 93 9.41 6.91 -10.68
#